data_AF-A0A931N4U9-F1
#
_entry.id   AF-A0A931N4U9-F1
#
_cell.length_a   1.000
_cell.length_b   1.000
_cell.length_c   1.000
_cell.angle_alpha   90.00
_cell.angle_beta   90.00
_cell.angle_gamma   90.00
#
_symmetry.space_group_name_H-M   'P 1'
#
loop_
_entity.id
_entity.type
_entity.pdbx_description
1 polymer ?
#
loop_
_entity_poly.entity_id
_entity_poly.type
_entity_poly.pdbx_seq_one_letter_code
_entity_poly.pdbx_strand_id
1 'polypeptide(L)'
;MTYAKAVGMPPAISRPETRAATRNGVLARWTLLLFGAICLPLTILLIDVGDRVESATLATTIGVARNFAAAGMTVGLIFGTTLFWINRRRRRALTRYPWIVWPINYVTAGRYEWVELLDRDGRPVSTLILSTWSKDIGKLVDHDTSEVWFAGDPTKYGVISRPGGGDLRYAYFSKSRQPPRLMFRKDVATDDVHRRESSPAGVRWELSREDGVVTMQPVGGPPVAPVRHGAKGDDRYPTPRTLRRVLAFVLDWTLHFGIALGATLLVSPDFSAEAIARSDWKHIGLNPAVALGFWLAASALDRVVIQAIFHTTVGKALFGLRVIRPDDGTHPTLGKLLAVWLVDLYMLVAVPISFAGNADAPGPDKVEDYFLPAVRRRDLKPRDPT
;
A
#
# COMPACT_ATOMS: atom_id res chain seq x y z
N MET A 1 -1.45 30.03 -6.07
CA MET A 1 -2.24 30.16 -4.82
C MET A 1 -1.79 29.06 -3.87
N THR A 2 -0.92 29.39 -2.92
CA THR A 2 -0.55 28.44 -1.86
C THR A 2 -1.81 28.20 -1.04
N TYR A 3 -2.30 26.96 -0.95
CA TYR A 3 -3.32 26.58 0.02
C TYR A 3 -2.69 26.69 1.41
N ALA A 4 -2.51 27.94 1.85
CA ALA A 4 -2.23 28.27 3.23
C ALA A 4 -3.34 27.57 4.01
N LYS A 5 -2.92 26.64 4.87
CA LYS A 5 -3.74 25.96 5.88
C LYS A 5 -4.79 26.97 6.34
N ALA A 6 -6.04 26.84 5.90
CA ALA A 6 -7.00 27.94 5.99
C ALA A 6 -7.09 28.42 7.45
N VAL A 7 -6.40 29.52 7.73
CA VAL A 7 -6.07 29.89 9.11
C VAL A 7 -7.39 30.29 9.76
N GLY A 8 -7.82 29.53 10.76
CA GLY A 8 -9.06 29.77 11.49
C GLY A 8 -10.25 28.89 11.12
N MET A 9 -10.21 28.09 10.05
CA MET A 9 -11.29 27.13 9.80
C MET A 9 -11.14 25.89 10.71
N PRO A 10 -12.21 25.44 11.39
CA PRO A 10 -12.13 24.26 12.22
C PRO A 10 -11.87 23.01 11.35
N PRO A 11 -11.11 22.01 11.84
CA PRO A 11 -10.89 20.78 11.10
C PRO A 11 -12.19 20.10 10.68
N ALA A 12 -12.18 19.37 9.56
CA ALA A 12 -13.36 18.69 9.02
C ALA A 12 -14.03 17.75 10.04
N ILE A 13 -13.23 17.10 10.89
CA ILE A 13 -13.71 16.19 11.95
C ILE A 13 -14.51 16.90 13.06
N SER A 14 -14.48 18.23 13.12
CA SER A 14 -15.24 19.01 14.10
C SER A 14 -16.75 18.92 13.85
N ARG A 15 -17.18 18.72 12.60
CA ARG A 15 -18.57 18.55 12.20
C ARG A 15 -19.17 17.26 12.79
N PRO A 16 -20.36 17.31 13.43
CA PRO A 16 -21.02 16.15 14.02
C PRO A 16 -21.22 14.99 13.04
N GLU A 17 -21.64 15.29 11.82
CA GLU A 17 -21.93 14.33 10.75
C GLU A 17 -20.66 13.59 10.33
N THR A 18 -19.56 14.34 10.13
CA THR A 18 -18.23 13.76 9.83
C THR A 18 -17.73 12.90 10.99
N ARG A 19 -17.98 13.31 12.24
CA ARG A 19 -17.64 12.51 13.41
C ARG A 19 -18.46 11.22 13.49
N ALA A 20 -19.75 11.28 13.20
CA ALA A 20 -20.62 10.09 13.14
C ALA A 20 -20.16 9.13 12.03
N ALA A 21 -19.92 9.64 10.83
CA ALA A 21 -19.45 8.85 9.68
C ALA A 21 -18.07 8.20 9.90
N THR A 22 -17.16 8.87 10.62
CA THR A 22 -15.86 8.28 11.00
C THR A 22 -15.94 7.26 12.13
N ARG A 23 -17.05 7.21 12.89
CA ARG A 23 -17.37 6.17 13.87
C ARG A 23 -18.04 4.96 13.21
N ASN A 24 -18.76 5.17 12.12
CA ASN A 24 -19.40 4.08 11.37
C ASN A 24 -18.39 3.02 10.91
N GLY A 25 -18.72 1.76 11.22
CA GLY A 25 -17.90 0.58 10.92
C GLY A 25 -16.59 0.48 11.71
N VAL A 26 -16.34 1.34 12.72
CA VAL A 26 -15.13 1.19 13.56
C VAL A 26 -15.14 -0.12 14.33
N LEU A 27 -16.30 -0.50 14.88
CA LEU A 27 -16.46 -1.77 15.59
C LEU A 27 -16.14 -2.95 14.67
N ALA A 28 -16.76 -3.04 13.50
CA ALA A 28 -16.52 -4.13 12.55
C ALA A 28 -15.03 -4.29 12.17
N ARG A 29 -14.30 -3.18 11.96
CA ARG A 29 -12.86 -3.20 11.66
C ARG A 29 -12.04 -3.74 12.83
N TRP A 30 -12.37 -3.32 14.05
CA TRP A 30 -11.71 -3.82 15.27
C TRP A 30 -12.07 -5.28 15.52
N THR A 31 -13.33 -5.67 15.37
CA THR A 31 -13.77 -7.06 15.50
C THR A 31 -13.00 -7.96 14.53
N LEU A 32 -12.84 -7.55 13.26
CA LEU A 32 -12.08 -8.33 12.28
C LEU A 32 -10.59 -8.46 12.67
N LEU A 33 -9.97 -7.38 13.14
CA LEU A 33 -8.57 -7.39 13.58
C LEU A 33 -8.39 -8.25 14.84
N LEU A 34 -9.27 -8.10 15.83
CA LEU A 34 -9.26 -8.86 17.08
C LEU A 34 -9.56 -10.33 16.83
N PHE A 35 -10.51 -10.65 15.94
CA PHE A 35 -10.77 -12.02 15.50
C PHE A 35 -9.51 -12.65 14.92
N GLY A 36 -8.85 -11.96 13.98
CA GLY A 36 -7.56 -12.44 13.44
C GLY A 36 -6.48 -12.61 14.52
N ALA A 37 -6.41 -11.69 15.48
CA ALA A 37 -5.46 -11.74 16.58
C ALA A 37 -5.75 -12.86 17.59
N ILE A 38 -7.02 -13.21 17.84
CA ILE A 38 -7.43 -14.33 18.71
C ILE A 38 -7.22 -15.67 17.99
N CYS A 39 -7.45 -15.72 16.68
CA CYS A 39 -7.18 -16.92 15.89
C CYS A 39 -5.69 -17.31 15.90
N LEU A 40 -4.77 -16.38 16.14
CA LEU A 40 -3.33 -16.66 16.26
C LEU A 40 -3.01 -17.63 17.43
N PRO A 41 -3.26 -17.29 18.71
CA PRO A 41 -3.01 -18.21 19.83
C PRO A 41 -3.90 -19.45 19.76
N LEU A 42 -5.12 -19.35 19.25
CA LEU A 42 -5.99 -20.52 19.06
C LEU A 42 -5.39 -21.51 18.06
N THR A 43 -4.81 -21.03 16.96
CA THR A 43 -4.13 -21.90 16.00
C THR A 43 -2.95 -22.62 16.65
N ILE A 44 -2.17 -21.92 17.48
CA ILE A 44 -1.04 -22.50 18.22
C ILE A 44 -1.54 -23.59 19.20
N LEU A 45 -2.60 -23.31 19.96
CA LEU A 45 -3.20 -24.28 20.89
C LEU A 45 -3.73 -25.52 20.15
N LEU A 46 -4.40 -25.34 19.02
CA LEU A 46 -4.96 -26.46 18.24
C LEU A 46 -3.86 -27.31 17.58
N ILE A 47 -2.68 -26.75 17.32
CA ILE A 47 -1.51 -27.54 16.92
C ILE A 47 -1.06 -28.42 18.10
N ASP A 48 -0.82 -27.82 19.27
CA ASP A 48 -0.36 -28.56 20.47
C ASP A 48 -1.34 -29.64 20.95
N VAL A 49 -2.65 -29.36 20.95
CA VAL A 49 -3.67 -30.35 21.34
C VAL A 49 -3.81 -31.43 20.27
N GLY A 50 -3.69 -31.07 18.99
CA GLY A 50 -3.78 -32.03 17.88
C GLY A 50 -2.75 -33.15 18.00
N ASP A 51 -1.54 -32.82 18.45
CA ASP A 51 -0.44 -33.77 18.61
C ASP A 51 -0.63 -34.74 19.80
N ARG A 52 -1.56 -34.46 20.72
CA ARG A 52 -1.81 -35.26 21.94
C ARG A 52 -3.01 -36.19 21.85
N VAL A 53 -3.74 -36.17 20.74
CA VAL A 53 -5.01 -36.87 20.60
C VAL A 53 -4.82 -38.20 19.87
N GLU A 54 -5.12 -39.30 20.57
CA GLU A 54 -5.04 -40.66 19.99
C GLU A 54 -6.27 -41.01 19.13
N SER A 55 -7.42 -40.35 19.35
CA SER A 55 -8.66 -40.63 18.61
C SER A 55 -8.66 -40.01 17.22
N ALA A 56 -8.73 -40.84 16.17
CA ALA A 56 -8.73 -40.40 14.77
C ALA A 56 -9.86 -39.39 14.44
N THR A 57 -11.06 -39.59 14.99
CA THR A 57 -12.20 -38.70 14.78
C THR A 57 -11.95 -37.32 15.39
N LEU A 58 -11.36 -37.29 16.59
CA LEU A 58 -11.07 -36.06 17.31
C LEU A 58 -9.88 -35.32 16.67
N ALA A 59 -8.86 -36.05 16.22
CA ALA A 59 -7.74 -35.50 15.44
C ALA A 59 -8.23 -34.84 14.14
N THR A 60 -9.16 -35.47 13.42
CA THR A 60 -9.77 -34.90 12.21
C THR A 60 -10.52 -33.60 12.54
N THR A 61 -11.31 -33.60 13.61
CA THR A 61 -12.08 -32.43 14.07
C THR A 61 -11.14 -31.27 14.44
N ILE A 62 -10.07 -31.54 15.17
CA ILE A 62 -9.04 -30.54 15.51
C ILE A 62 -8.35 -30.04 14.24
N GLY A 63 -8.03 -30.90 13.28
CA GLY A 63 -7.42 -30.52 12.01
C GLY A 63 -8.29 -29.52 11.23
N VAL A 64 -9.59 -29.76 11.16
CA VAL A 64 -10.56 -28.83 10.54
C VAL A 64 -10.60 -27.51 11.32
N ALA A 65 -10.73 -27.55 12.64
CA ALA A 65 -10.75 -26.35 13.49
C ALA A 65 -9.47 -25.52 13.34
N ARG A 66 -8.30 -26.18 13.27
CA ARG A 66 -6.99 -25.56 13.05
C ARG A 66 -6.94 -24.81 11.72
N ASN A 67 -7.43 -25.43 10.65
CA ASN A 67 -7.48 -24.80 9.32
C ASN A 67 -8.40 -23.57 9.31
N PHE A 68 -9.57 -23.65 9.95
CA PHE A 68 -10.46 -22.49 10.11
C PHE A 68 -9.82 -21.37 10.92
N ALA A 69 -9.14 -21.71 12.02
CA ALA A 69 -8.40 -20.73 12.83
C ALA A 69 -7.27 -20.08 12.03
N ALA A 70 -6.46 -20.84 11.29
CA ALA A 70 -5.38 -20.32 10.46
C ALA A 70 -5.90 -19.41 9.31
N ALA A 71 -7.00 -19.80 8.66
CA ALA A 71 -7.66 -18.98 7.66
C ALA A 71 -8.22 -17.69 8.27
N GLY A 72 -8.90 -17.80 9.42
CA GLY A 72 -9.45 -16.67 10.17
C GLY A 72 -8.37 -15.68 10.63
N MET A 73 -7.23 -16.19 11.10
CA MET A 73 -6.04 -15.41 11.41
C MET A 73 -5.55 -14.63 10.19
N THR A 74 -5.36 -15.32 9.05
CA THR A 74 -4.83 -14.72 7.82
C THR A 74 -5.76 -13.62 7.31
N VAL A 75 -7.04 -13.92 7.15
CA VAL A 75 -8.05 -12.96 6.67
C VAL A 75 -8.22 -11.82 7.67
N GLY A 76 -8.39 -12.13 8.95
CA GLY A 76 -8.62 -11.15 10.01
C GLY A 76 -7.45 -10.17 10.16
N LEU A 77 -6.21 -10.66 10.15
CA LEU A 77 -5.03 -9.80 10.28
C LEU A 77 -4.81 -8.96 9.03
N ILE A 78 -4.86 -9.54 7.82
CA ILE A 78 -4.60 -8.80 6.57
C ILE A 78 -5.69 -7.74 6.34
N PHE A 79 -6.96 -8.15 6.32
CA PHE A 79 -8.06 -7.22 6.05
C PHE A 79 -8.29 -6.28 7.22
N GLY A 80 -8.25 -6.77 8.46
CA GLY A 80 -8.40 -5.95 9.67
C GLY A 80 -7.34 -4.85 9.75
N THR A 81 -6.06 -5.19 9.53
CA THR A 81 -4.96 -4.21 9.55
C THR A 81 -5.09 -3.21 8.42
N THR A 82 -5.43 -3.66 7.20
CA THR A 82 -5.59 -2.79 6.03
C THR A 82 -6.74 -1.79 6.24
N LEU A 83 -7.92 -2.26 6.66
CA LEU A 83 -9.07 -1.41 6.94
C LEU A 83 -8.80 -0.44 8.10
N PHE A 84 -8.10 -0.90 9.13
CA PHE A 84 -7.68 -0.06 10.24
C PHE A 84 -6.74 1.06 9.78
N TRP A 85 -5.75 0.73 8.94
CA TRP A 85 -4.81 1.69 8.38
C TRP A 85 -5.50 2.73 7.48
N ILE A 86 -6.42 2.31 6.60
CA ILE A 86 -7.22 3.23 5.77
C ILE A 86 -8.03 4.18 6.67
N ASN A 87 -8.71 3.65 7.69
CA ASN A 87 -9.49 4.47 8.61
C ASN A 87 -8.60 5.45 9.40
N ARG A 88 -7.41 5.03 9.82
CA ARG A 88 -6.41 5.89 10.47
C ARG A 88 -5.97 7.02 9.53
N ARG A 89 -5.69 6.74 8.26
CA ARG A 89 -5.35 7.75 7.25
C ARG A 89 -6.49 8.74 7.02
N ARG A 90 -7.72 8.24 6.89
CA ARG A 90 -8.93 9.06 6.75
C ARG A 90 -9.11 10.01 7.94
N ARG A 91 -9.04 9.49 9.17
CA ARG A 91 -9.10 10.32 10.39
C ARG A 91 -7.98 11.34 10.48
N ARG A 92 -6.76 10.95 10.09
CA ARG A 92 -5.60 11.86 10.05
C ARG A 92 -5.81 13.00 9.04
N ALA A 93 -6.45 12.75 7.90
CA ALA A 93 -6.80 13.82 6.96
C ALA A 93 -7.85 14.77 7.56
N LEU A 94 -8.95 14.23 8.08
CA LEU A 94 -10.07 15.01 8.63
C LEU A 94 -9.71 15.81 9.90
N THR A 95 -8.71 15.36 10.66
CA THR A 95 -8.18 16.09 11.82
C THR A 95 -7.23 17.22 11.43
N ARG A 96 -6.59 17.14 10.27
CA ARG A 96 -5.59 18.11 9.82
C ARG A 96 -6.14 19.19 8.90
N TYR A 97 -7.15 18.84 8.10
CA TYR A 97 -7.68 19.71 7.05
C TYR A 97 -9.15 20.07 7.34
N PRO A 98 -9.56 21.33 7.14
CA PRO A 98 -10.97 21.72 7.15
C PRO A 98 -11.68 21.19 5.89
N TRP A 99 -13.01 21.21 5.90
CA TRP A 99 -13.78 21.03 4.67
C TRP A 99 -13.65 22.27 3.80
N ILE A 100 -13.32 22.08 2.52
CA ILE A 100 -13.27 23.12 1.49
C ILE A 100 -14.22 22.70 0.37
N VAL A 101 -15.05 23.62 -0.12
CA VAL A 101 -15.91 23.37 -1.28
C VAL A 101 -15.06 23.48 -2.54
N TRP A 102 -15.16 22.47 -3.40
CA TRP A 102 -14.49 22.42 -4.70
C TRP A 102 -15.52 22.17 -5.78
N PRO A 103 -15.55 22.99 -6.85
CA PRO A 103 -16.17 22.59 -8.10
C PRO A 103 -15.42 21.37 -8.65
N ILE A 104 -16.16 20.46 -9.30
CA ILE A 104 -15.60 19.21 -9.79
C ILE A 104 -16.04 18.85 -11.20
N ASN A 105 -15.22 18.05 -11.88
CA ASN A 105 -15.70 17.17 -12.95
C ASN A 105 -15.67 15.72 -12.47
N TYR A 106 -16.78 15.02 -12.67
CA TYR A 106 -16.89 13.60 -12.40
C TYR A 106 -16.55 12.79 -13.66
N VAL A 107 -15.65 11.81 -13.52
CA VAL A 107 -15.26 10.90 -14.60
C VAL A 107 -15.32 9.47 -14.08
N THR A 108 -15.94 8.57 -14.84
CA THR A 108 -16.02 7.15 -14.51
C THR A 108 -15.60 6.31 -15.70
N ALA A 109 -14.73 5.33 -15.50
CA ALA A 109 -14.25 4.45 -16.58
C ALA A 109 -13.92 3.08 -16.01
N GLY A 110 -14.71 2.09 -16.44
CA GLY A 110 -14.65 0.73 -15.92
C GLY A 110 -14.98 0.69 -14.43
N ARG A 111 -13.99 0.30 -13.62
CA ARG A 111 -14.14 0.07 -12.17
C ARG A 111 -13.70 1.23 -11.30
N TYR A 112 -13.23 2.31 -11.92
CA TYR A 112 -12.65 3.45 -11.23
C TYR A 112 -13.54 4.66 -11.41
N GLU A 113 -13.57 5.44 -10.33
CA GLU A 113 -14.31 6.67 -10.20
C GLU A 113 -13.28 7.76 -9.91
N TRP A 114 -13.25 8.79 -10.74
CA TRP A 114 -12.36 9.93 -10.61
C TRP A 114 -13.16 11.21 -10.36
N VAL A 115 -12.57 12.09 -9.58
CA VAL A 115 -13.04 13.45 -9.36
C VAL A 115 -11.89 14.39 -9.70
N GLU A 116 -12.12 15.24 -10.69
CA GLU A 116 -11.23 16.33 -11.02
C GLU A 116 -11.62 17.56 -10.20
N LEU A 117 -10.75 18.00 -9.30
CA LEU A 117 -10.94 19.21 -8.53
C LEU A 117 -10.61 20.44 -9.39
N LEU A 118 -11.52 21.39 -9.47
CA LEU A 118 -11.39 22.59 -10.30
C LEU A 118 -11.11 23.84 -9.45
N ASP A 119 -10.34 24.77 -9.98
CA ASP A 119 -10.20 26.10 -9.39
C ASP A 119 -11.43 26.99 -9.70
N ARG A 120 -11.37 28.24 -9.25
CA ARG A 120 -12.46 29.22 -9.46
C ARG A 120 -12.70 29.57 -10.94
N ASP A 121 -11.70 29.36 -11.79
CA ASP A 121 -11.79 29.61 -13.23
C ASP A 121 -12.22 28.35 -14.00
N GLY A 122 -12.61 27.28 -13.29
CA GLY A 122 -12.98 26.00 -13.88
C GLY A 122 -11.78 25.20 -14.41
N ARG A 123 -10.55 25.57 -14.06
CA ARG A 123 -9.35 24.86 -14.52
C ARG A 123 -9.04 23.70 -13.60
N PRO A 124 -8.59 22.56 -14.14
CA PRO A 124 -8.29 21.39 -13.33
C PRO A 124 -7.03 21.61 -12.48
N VAL A 125 -7.17 21.41 -11.16
CA VAL A 125 -6.08 21.45 -10.19
C VAL A 125 -5.49 20.06 -9.97
N SER A 126 -6.35 19.04 -9.84
CA SER A 126 -5.91 17.66 -9.61
C SER A 126 -7.01 16.66 -9.92
N THR A 127 -6.66 15.50 -10.47
CA THR A 127 -7.58 14.37 -10.60
C THR A 127 -7.32 13.33 -9.50
N LEU A 128 -8.35 13.04 -8.70
CA LEU A 128 -8.30 12.09 -7.60
C LEU A 128 -9.13 10.85 -7.93
N ILE A 129 -8.62 9.68 -7.59
CA ILE A 129 -9.38 8.42 -7.61
C ILE A 129 -10.15 8.30 -6.31
N LEU A 130 -11.42 7.93 -6.40
CA LEU A 130 -12.22 7.56 -5.25
C LEU A 130 -12.04 6.08 -4.93
N SER A 131 -11.79 5.80 -3.66
CA SER A 131 -11.76 4.45 -3.12
C SER A 131 -13.19 3.92 -2.96
N THR A 132 -13.81 3.60 -4.09
CA THR A 132 -15.21 3.16 -4.19
C THR A 132 -15.25 1.70 -4.65
N TRP A 133 -16.13 0.90 -4.03
CA TRP A 133 -16.40 -0.46 -4.50
C TRP A 133 -17.20 -0.40 -5.79
N SER A 134 -17.05 -1.37 -6.69
CA SER A 134 -17.73 -1.34 -8.00
C SER A 134 -19.25 -1.13 -7.90
N LYS A 135 -19.90 -1.72 -6.89
CA LYS A 135 -21.35 -1.55 -6.62
C LYS A 135 -21.77 -0.19 -6.05
N ASP A 136 -20.80 0.66 -5.70
CA ASP A 136 -21.00 1.96 -5.07
C ASP A 136 -20.57 3.13 -5.97
N ILE A 137 -20.05 2.86 -7.17
CA ILE A 137 -19.70 3.90 -8.16
C ILE A 137 -20.95 4.72 -8.47
N GLY A 138 -20.83 6.04 -8.52
CA GLY A 138 -21.95 6.95 -8.77
C GLY A 138 -22.80 7.27 -7.54
N LYS A 139 -22.61 6.60 -6.39
CA LYS A 139 -23.48 6.81 -5.21
C LYS A 139 -23.13 8.03 -4.37
N LEU A 140 -21.85 8.43 -4.33
CA LEU A 140 -21.43 9.64 -3.60
C LEU A 140 -21.42 10.86 -4.53
N VAL A 141 -20.80 10.70 -5.69
CA VAL A 141 -20.64 11.69 -6.74
C VAL A 141 -21.02 11.03 -8.05
N ASP A 142 -21.66 11.79 -8.92
CA ASP A 142 -22.14 11.34 -10.22
C ASP A 142 -21.96 12.46 -11.24
N HIS A 143 -22.46 12.27 -12.46
CA HIS A 143 -22.36 13.25 -13.54
C HIS A 143 -23.14 14.55 -13.28
N ASP A 144 -24.10 14.53 -12.34
CA ASP A 144 -24.90 15.70 -11.97
C ASP A 144 -24.28 16.46 -10.79
N THR A 145 -23.26 15.88 -10.14
CA THR A 145 -22.58 16.49 -9.01
C THR A 145 -21.54 17.51 -9.49
N SER A 146 -21.84 18.80 -9.31
CA SER A 146 -20.96 19.90 -9.71
C SER A 146 -19.97 20.34 -8.61
N GLU A 147 -20.26 20.06 -7.35
CA GLU A 147 -19.44 20.48 -6.21
C GLU A 147 -19.34 19.40 -5.14
N VAL A 148 -18.19 19.37 -4.46
CA VAL A 148 -17.96 18.48 -3.31
C VAL A 148 -17.24 19.19 -2.18
N TRP A 149 -17.34 18.63 -0.98
CA TRP A 149 -16.49 19.02 0.14
C TRP A 149 -15.25 18.12 0.15
N PHE A 150 -14.07 18.73 0.10
CA PHE A 150 -12.78 18.03 0.15
C PHE A 150 -11.97 18.46 1.38
N ALA A 151 -11.43 17.47 2.09
CA ALA A 151 -10.53 17.67 3.24
C ALA A 151 -9.23 16.87 3.01
N GLY A 152 -8.19 17.54 2.51
CA GLY A 152 -6.93 16.90 2.18
C GLY A 152 -5.93 17.81 1.46
N ASP A 153 -4.89 17.19 0.93
CA ASP A 153 -3.95 17.81 -0.01
C ASP A 153 -4.36 17.35 -1.42
N PRO A 154 -4.81 18.27 -2.31
CA PRO A 154 -5.32 17.91 -3.64
C PRO A 154 -4.25 17.23 -4.51
N THR A 155 -2.97 17.42 -4.20
CA THR A 155 -1.86 16.79 -4.93
C THR A 155 -1.48 15.40 -4.42
N LYS A 156 -2.08 14.96 -3.30
CA LYS A 156 -1.71 13.70 -2.63
C LYS A 156 -2.90 12.83 -2.34
N TYR A 157 -3.71 13.24 -1.35
CA TYR A 157 -4.86 12.50 -0.89
C TYR A 157 -5.71 13.35 0.06
N GLY A 158 -6.97 12.93 0.21
CA GLY A 158 -7.90 13.52 1.15
C GLY A 158 -9.14 12.65 1.35
N VAL A 159 -10.19 13.32 1.79
CA VAL A 159 -11.52 12.74 1.92
C VAL A 159 -12.47 13.64 1.16
N ILE A 160 -13.35 13.04 0.36
CA ILE A 160 -14.45 13.72 -0.31
C ILE A 160 -15.75 13.37 0.41
N SER A 161 -16.64 14.35 0.49
CA SER A 161 -18.00 14.20 0.95
C SER A 161 -18.95 15.05 0.12
N ARG A 162 -20.22 14.66 0.06
CA ARG A 162 -21.30 15.60 -0.26
C ARG A 162 -21.34 16.74 0.76
N PRO A 163 -21.92 17.89 0.41
CA PRO A 163 -22.21 18.95 1.36
C PRO A 163 -22.87 18.40 2.64
N GLY A 164 -22.36 18.81 3.80
CA GLY A 164 -22.81 18.29 5.11
C GLY A 164 -21.85 17.29 5.77
N GLY A 165 -20.93 16.67 5.02
CA GLY A 165 -19.83 15.90 5.63
C GLY A 165 -20.20 14.51 6.17
N GLY A 166 -21.38 13.96 5.82
CA GLY A 166 -21.87 12.66 6.31
C GLY A 166 -21.40 11.45 5.51
N ASP A 167 -21.28 11.57 4.19
CA ASP A 167 -20.85 10.45 3.33
C ASP A 167 -19.39 10.61 2.94
N LEU A 168 -18.50 9.82 3.56
CA LEU A 168 -17.06 9.99 3.42
C LEU A 168 -16.45 8.96 2.46
N ARG A 169 -15.84 9.42 1.37
CA ARG A 169 -14.98 8.58 0.51
C ARG A 169 -13.53 9.03 0.58
N TYR A 170 -12.63 8.05 0.67
CA TYR A 170 -11.20 8.33 0.58
C TYR A 170 -10.86 8.64 -0.87
N ALA A 171 -10.16 9.74 -1.10
CA ALA A 171 -9.75 10.18 -2.43
C ALA A 171 -8.22 10.31 -2.46
N TYR A 172 -7.58 9.83 -3.53
CA TYR A 172 -6.12 9.83 -3.63
C TYR A 172 -5.65 10.08 -5.07
N PHE A 173 -4.51 10.73 -5.18
CA PHE A 173 -3.87 10.96 -6.47
C PHE A 173 -3.03 9.74 -6.86
N SER A 174 -3.15 9.27 -8.10
CA SER A 174 -2.34 8.16 -8.64
C SER A 174 -1.74 8.53 -9.99
N LYS A 175 -0.40 8.56 -10.07
CA LYS A 175 0.32 8.82 -11.33
C LYS A 175 0.10 7.71 -12.36
N SER A 176 -0.02 6.47 -11.92
CA SER A 176 -0.19 5.30 -12.80
C SER A 176 -1.62 5.11 -13.31
N ARG A 177 -2.60 5.75 -12.68
CA ARG A 177 -4.04 5.58 -12.99
C ARG A 177 -4.68 6.93 -13.27
N GLN A 178 -4.34 7.49 -14.42
CA GLN A 178 -4.94 8.72 -14.91
C GLN A 178 -6.28 8.40 -15.61
N PRO A 179 -7.28 9.31 -15.56
CA PRO A 179 -8.54 9.10 -16.27
C PRO A 179 -8.28 9.01 -17.79
N PRO A 180 -9.12 8.27 -18.54
CA PRO A 180 -9.02 8.27 -20.00
C PRO A 180 -9.24 9.68 -20.54
N ARG A 181 -8.30 10.19 -21.35
CA ARG A 181 -8.37 11.55 -21.92
C ARG A 181 -9.51 11.75 -22.94
N LEU A 182 -10.15 10.67 -23.38
CA LEU A 182 -11.11 10.65 -24.49
C LEU A 182 -12.58 10.76 -24.05
N MET A 183 -12.86 10.94 -22.76
CA MET A 183 -14.24 11.13 -22.32
C MET A 183 -14.71 12.51 -22.74
N PHE A 184 -15.66 12.52 -23.67
CA PHE A 184 -16.34 13.70 -24.19
C PHE A 184 -16.63 14.69 -23.06
N ARG A 185 -15.91 15.80 -23.08
CA ARG A 185 -16.34 17.00 -22.37
C ARG A 185 -17.68 17.34 -22.98
N LYS A 186 -18.74 17.34 -22.17
CA LYS A 186 -19.96 18.03 -22.58
C LYS A 186 -19.55 19.49 -22.59
N ASP A 187 -19.13 19.98 -23.75
CA ASP A 187 -18.77 21.37 -23.95
C ASP A 187 -20.01 22.18 -23.55
N VAL A 188 -19.99 22.71 -22.34
CA VAL A 188 -20.91 23.76 -21.91
C VAL A 188 -20.61 24.91 -22.85
N ALA A 189 -21.53 25.11 -23.79
CA ALA A 189 -21.48 26.03 -24.92
C ALA A 189 -20.51 27.20 -24.70
N THR A 190 -19.33 27.04 -25.29
CA THR A 190 -18.37 28.13 -25.49
C THR A 190 -18.88 29.05 -26.59
N ASP A 191 -19.70 30.03 -26.23
CA ASP A 191 -19.90 31.24 -27.03
C ASP A 191 -18.73 32.24 -26.88
N ASP A 192 -17.69 31.91 -26.08
CA ASP A 192 -16.56 32.79 -25.78
C ASP A 192 -15.25 32.46 -26.54
N VAL A 193 -15.26 31.55 -27.52
CA VAL A 193 -14.03 31.13 -28.23
C VAL A 193 -13.48 32.19 -29.20
N HIS A 194 -14.22 33.25 -29.51
CA HIS A 194 -13.72 34.33 -30.36
C HIS A 194 -13.01 35.49 -29.62
N ARG A 195 -12.73 35.38 -28.31
CA ARG A 195 -12.06 36.44 -27.53
C ARG A 195 -10.70 36.07 -26.94
N ARG A 196 -9.97 35.13 -27.56
CA ARG A 196 -8.60 34.74 -27.13
C ARG A 196 -7.63 34.61 -28.30
N GLU A 197 -7.52 35.66 -29.08
CA GLU A 197 -6.24 35.99 -29.72
C GLU A 197 -5.72 37.27 -29.06
N SER A 198 -4.41 37.32 -28.81
CA SER A 198 -3.64 38.41 -28.17
C SER A 198 -3.68 38.51 -26.63
N SER A 199 -3.01 37.57 -25.95
CA SER A 199 -2.23 37.93 -24.76
C SER A 199 -0.79 37.43 -24.96
N PRO A 200 0.23 38.30 -24.82
CA PRO A 200 1.62 37.93 -25.02
C PRO A 200 2.05 36.92 -23.94
N ALA A 201 3.03 36.09 -24.29
CA ALA A 201 3.57 34.95 -23.54
C ALA A 201 3.97 35.29 -22.09
N GLY A 202 2.99 35.33 -21.19
CA GLY A 202 3.20 35.47 -19.76
C GLY A 202 3.81 34.18 -19.22
N VAL A 203 4.96 34.30 -18.57
CA VAL A 203 5.61 33.22 -17.82
C VAL A 203 4.57 32.61 -16.87
N ARG A 204 4.20 31.36 -17.15
CA ARG A 204 3.24 30.59 -16.35
C ARG A 204 3.98 30.18 -15.07
N TRP A 205 3.37 30.32 -13.90
CA TRP A 205 4.01 30.02 -12.61
C TRP A 205 3.41 28.77 -12.00
N GLU A 206 4.25 27.83 -11.54
CA GLU A 206 3.83 26.61 -10.84
C GLU A 206 4.28 26.65 -9.38
N LEU A 207 3.48 26.05 -8.52
CA LEU A 207 3.81 25.91 -7.11
C LEU A 207 4.82 24.76 -6.95
N SER A 208 6.07 25.09 -6.65
CA SER A 208 7.09 24.12 -6.24
C SER A 208 7.24 24.11 -4.71
N ARG A 209 7.60 22.96 -4.14
CA ARG A 209 7.80 22.81 -2.69
C ARG A 209 9.17 22.19 -2.42
N GLU A 210 10.13 23.01 -2.03
CA GLU A 210 11.48 22.63 -1.63
C GLU A 210 11.68 22.90 -0.13
N ASP A 211 12.22 21.92 0.61
CA ASP A 211 12.59 22.03 2.03
C ASP A 211 11.49 22.53 2.97
N GLY A 212 10.24 22.19 2.66
CA GLY A 212 9.07 22.60 3.45
C GLY A 212 8.59 24.03 3.16
N VAL A 213 9.35 24.80 2.39
CA VAL A 213 8.99 26.12 1.87
C VAL A 213 8.31 25.94 0.51
N VAL A 214 7.25 26.73 0.27
CA VAL A 214 6.54 26.73 -1.02
C VAL A 214 7.01 27.94 -1.81
N THR A 215 7.65 27.71 -2.95
CA THR A 215 8.19 28.74 -3.84
C THR A 215 7.47 28.68 -5.19
N MET A 216 7.21 29.84 -5.79
CA MET A 216 6.65 29.94 -7.14
C MET A 216 7.82 29.81 -8.13
N GLN A 217 7.83 28.76 -8.95
CA GLN A 217 8.82 28.58 -10.02
C GLN A 217 8.19 28.82 -11.40
N PRO A 218 8.91 29.42 -12.36
CA PRO A 218 8.42 29.61 -13.72
C PRO A 218 8.32 28.25 -14.45
N VAL A 219 7.14 27.97 -15.02
CA VAL A 219 6.84 26.81 -15.87
C VAL A 219 7.63 26.94 -17.16
N GLY A 220 8.56 26.01 -17.35
CA GLY A 220 9.42 25.97 -18.54
C GLY A 220 10.62 25.05 -18.36
N GLY A 221 11.06 24.80 -17.12
CA GLY A 221 11.86 23.62 -16.83
C GLY A 221 10.95 22.39 -16.81
N PRO A 222 11.27 21.28 -17.51
CA PRO A 222 10.57 20.02 -17.27
C PRO A 222 10.68 19.73 -15.76
N PRO A 223 9.58 19.40 -15.06
CA PRO A 223 9.66 19.06 -13.65
C PRO A 223 10.69 17.95 -13.50
N VAL A 224 11.84 18.27 -12.89
CA VAL A 224 12.87 17.28 -12.62
C VAL A 224 12.27 16.39 -11.55
N ALA A 225 11.64 15.29 -11.99
CA ALA A 225 11.13 14.28 -11.08
C ALA A 225 12.28 13.93 -10.13
N PRO A 226 12.07 13.99 -8.80
CA PRO A 226 13.15 13.78 -7.85
C PRO A 226 13.85 12.47 -8.19
N VAL A 227 15.16 12.57 -8.45
CA VAL A 227 15.94 11.46 -9.00
C VAL A 227 15.99 10.36 -7.96
N ARG A 228 15.21 9.31 -8.19
CA ARG A 228 15.07 8.17 -7.30
C ARG A 228 16.44 7.52 -7.02
N HIS A 229 16.85 7.51 -5.76
CA HIS A 229 18.11 6.92 -5.34
C HIS A 229 18.14 5.42 -5.67
N GLY A 230 19.22 4.96 -6.31
CA GLY A 230 19.43 3.55 -6.62
C GLY A 230 18.57 3.02 -7.77
N ALA A 231 17.99 3.90 -8.60
CA ALA A 231 17.36 3.58 -9.88
C ALA A 231 18.40 3.20 -10.95
N LYS A 232 18.02 2.38 -11.95
CA LYS A 232 18.94 1.95 -13.02
C LYS A 232 19.51 3.20 -13.73
N GLY A 233 20.83 3.30 -13.83
CA GLY A 233 21.50 4.49 -14.38
C GLY A 233 21.74 5.64 -13.38
N ASP A 234 21.48 5.43 -12.08
CA ASP A 234 21.85 6.42 -11.06
C ASP A 234 23.37 6.45 -10.85
N ASP A 235 24.02 7.49 -11.37
CA ASP A 235 25.47 7.71 -11.33
C ASP A 235 26.04 7.80 -9.90
N ARG A 236 25.19 8.10 -8.90
CA ARG A 236 25.58 8.06 -7.48
C ARG A 236 25.91 6.63 -7.03
N TYR A 237 25.42 5.62 -7.74
CA TYR A 237 25.62 4.19 -7.45
C TYR A 237 26.01 3.42 -8.72
N PRO A 238 27.24 3.62 -9.22
CA PRO A 238 27.64 3.24 -10.58
C PRO A 238 27.81 1.72 -10.77
N THR A 239 27.88 0.94 -9.69
CA THR A 239 28.18 -0.50 -9.82
C THR A 239 26.99 -1.31 -10.37
N PRO A 240 27.22 -2.20 -11.37
CA PRO A 240 26.22 -3.19 -11.80
C PRO A 240 25.74 -4.06 -10.64
N ARG A 241 24.43 -4.13 -10.47
CA ARG A 241 23.81 -4.72 -9.26
C ARG A 241 22.69 -5.71 -9.53
N THR A 242 22.18 -5.81 -10.76
CA THR A 242 21.06 -6.71 -11.08
C THR A 242 21.39 -8.16 -10.74
N LEU A 243 22.53 -8.68 -11.21
CA LEU A 243 22.96 -10.05 -10.91
C LEU A 243 23.11 -10.27 -9.40
N ARG A 244 23.80 -9.36 -8.69
CA ARG A 244 23.96 -9.43 -7.23
C ARG A 244 22.63 -9.45 -6.49
N ARG A 245 21.66 -8.63 -6.93
CA ARG A 245 20.31 -8.56 -6.34
C ARG A 245 19.55 -9.88 -6.57
N VAL A 246 19.63 -10.44 -7.76
CA VAL A 246 19.00 -11.73 -8.09
C VAL A 246 19.60 -12.85 -7.26
N LEU A 247 20.94 -12.96 -7.22
CA LEU A 247 21.61 -13.98 -6.42
C LEU A 247 21.34 -13.81 -4.91
N ALA A 248 21.33 -12.58 -4.40
CA ALA A 248 20.95 -12.30 -3.02
C ALA A 248 19.51 -12.73 -2.72
N PHE A 249 18.58 -12.48 -3.64
CA PHE A 249 17.18 -12.89 -3.50
C PHE A 249 17.05 -14.42 -3.49
N VAL A 250 17.70 -15.12 -4.43
CA VAL A 250 17.70 -16.59 -4.47
C VAL A 250 18.26 -17.15 -3.17
N LEU A 251 19.36 -16.60 -2.66
CA LEU A 251 19.97 -17.04 -1.41
C LEU A 251 19.08 -16.80 -0.19
N ASP A 252 18.48 -15.60 -0.06
CA ASP A 252 17.50 -15.30 0.99
C ASP A 252 16.34 -16.32 0.93
N TRP A 253 15.81 -16.58 -0.27
CA TRP A 253 14.70 -17.51 -0.47
C TRP A 253 15.06 -18.95 -0.10
N THR A 254 16.22 -19.44 -0.55
CA THR A 254 16.72 -20.78 -0.19
C THR A 254 16.95 -20.90 1.30
N LEU A 255 17.46 -19.87 1.97
CA LEU A 255 17.64 -19.85 3.41
C LEU A 255 16.30 -19.94 4.14
N HIS A 256 15.30 -19.14 3.74
CA HIS A 256 13.96 -19.18 4.35
C HIS A 256 13.30 -20.54 4.12
N PHE A 257 13.45 -21.11 2.92
CA PHE A 257 12.96 -22.46 2.59
C PHE A 257 13.65 -23.54 3.42
N GLY A 258 14.98 -23.47 3.57
CA GLY A 258 15.75 -24.41 4.40
C GLY A 258 15.33 -24.36 5.87
N ILE A 259 15.12 -23.16 6.43
CA ILE A 259 14.59 -22.99 7.79
C ILE A 259 13.19 -23.59 7.90
N ALA A 260 12.31 -23.31 6.94
CA ALA A 260 10.94 -23.83 6.93
C ALA A 260 10.92 -25.36 6.90
N LEU A 261 11.71 -25.96 6.01
CA LEU A 261 11.82 -27.40 5.89
C LEU A 261 12.39 -28.01 7.17
N GLY A 262 13.54 -27.53 7.65
CA GLY A 262 14.19 -28.03 8.86
C GLY A 262 13.31 -27.91 10.10
N ALA A 263 12.63 -26.78 10.29
CA ALA A 263 11.69 -26.60 11.39
C ALA A 263 10.48 -27.53 11.28
N THR A 264 9.93 -27.71 10.07
CA THR A 264 8.80 -28.62 9.87
C THR A 264 9.20 -30.07 10.15
N LEU A 265 10.37 -30.50 9.69
CA LEU A 265 10.93 -31.83 9.99
C LEU A 265 11.11 -32.03 11.49
N LEU A 266 11.57 -31.00 12.21
CA LEU A 266 11.80 -31.07 13.65
C LEU A 266 10.52 -31.19 14.46
N VAL A 267 9.42 -30.56 14.01
CA VAL A 267 8.15 -30.53 14.74
C VAL A 267 7.08 -31.47 14.19
N SER A 268 7.36 -32.21 13.12
CA SER A 268 6.40 -33.17 12.54
C SER A 268 6.67 -34.57 13.11
N PRO A 269 5.89 -35.05 14.08
CA PRO A 269 6.10 -36.35 14.70
C PRO A 269 5.95 -37.51 13.71
N ASP A 270 5.14 -37.32 12.67
CA ASP A 270 4.86 -38.32 11.64
C ASP A 270 5.84 -38.27 10.46
N PHE A 271 6.92 -37.48 10.54
CA PHE A 271 7.86 -37.36 9.44
C PHE A 271 8.56 -38.71 9.16
N SER A 272 8.43 -39.21 7.93
CA SER A 272 9.07 -40.45 7.50
C SER A 272 10.07 -40.21 6.36
N ALA A 273 11.36 -40.37 6.66
CA ALA A 273 12.42 -40.35 5.65
C ALA A 273 12.30 -41.53 4.66
N GLU A 274 11.79 -42.68 5.12
CA GLU A 274 11.55 -43.85 4.29
C GLU A 274 10.44 -43.59 3.25
N ALA A 275 9.40 -42.83 3.62
CA ALA A 275 8.36 -42.43 2.68
C ALA A 275 8.92 -41.59 1.53
N ILE A 276 9.88 -40.67 1.80
CA ILE A 276 10.59 -39.93 0.75
C ILE A 276 11.36 -40.89 -0.16
N ALA A 277 12.14 -41.82 0.42
CA ALA A 277 12.97 -42.76 -0.35
C ALA A 277 12.12 -43.64 -1.29
N ARG A 278 10.89 -43.97 -0.87
CA ARG A 278 9.92 -44.75 -1.65
C ARG A 278 9.01 -43.90 -2.54
N SER A 279 9.21 -42.57 -2.59
CA SER A 279 8.33 -41.62 -3.30
C SER A 279 6.86 -41.70 -2.87
N ASP A 280 6.61 -42.08 -1.61
CA ASP A 280 5.28 -42.16 -1.01
C ASP A 280 4.89 -40.82 -0.37
N TRP A 281 4.60 -39.84 -1.23
CA TRP A 281 4.32 -38.46 -0.82
C TRP A 281 3.13 -38.31 0.13
N LYS A 282 2.23 -39.30 0.17
CA LYS A 282 1.04 -39.28 1.04
C LYS A 282 1.37 -39.52 2.50
N HIS A 283 2.47 -40.23 2.78
CA HIS A 283 2.87 -40.65 4.13
C HIS A 283 4.13 -39.95 4.62
N ILE A 284 4.52 -38.84 3.98
CA ILE A 284 5.69 -38.06 4.40
C ILE A 284 5.47 -37.36 5.75
N GLY A 285 4.22 -37.15 6.18
CA GLY A 285 3.90 -36.54 7.48
C GLY A 285 4.23 -35.05 7.59
N LEU A 286 4.56 -34.38 6.49
CA LEU A 286 4.83 -32.93 6.50
C LEU A 286 3.54 -32.13 6.54
N ASN A 287 3.41 -31.26 7.54
CA ASN A 287 2.32 -30.31 7.61
C ASN A 287 2.65 -29.03 6.81
N PRO A 288 2.01 -28.78 5.64
CA PRO A 288 2.34 -27.63 4.80
C PRO A 288 2.03 -26.28 5.46
N ALA A 289 1.07 -26.23 6.39
CA ALA A 289 0.76 -25.00 7.12
C ALA A 289 1.89 -24.62 8.09
N VAL A 290 2.51 -25.61 8.73
CA VAL A 290 3.68 -25.41 9.60
C VAL A 290 4.88 -24.92 8.77
N ALA A 291 5.14 -25.56 7.63
CA ALA A 291 6.18 -25.12 6.71
C ALA A 291 5.98 -23.69 6.23
N LEU A 292 4.76 -23.33 5.82
CA LEU A 292 4.43 -21.96 5.42
C LEU A 292 4.61 -20.96 6.58
N GLY A 293 4.20 -21.33 7.80
CA GLY A 293 4.36 -20.51 8.99
C GLY A 293 5.82 -20.19 9.30
N PHE A 294 6.69 -21.20 9.33
CA PHE A 294 8.12 -21.01 9.54
C PHE A 294 8.80 -20.26 8.39
N TRP A 295 8.39 -20.51 7.14
CA TRP A 295 8.89 -19.76 5.99
C TRP A 295 8.55 -18.26 6.11
N LEU A 296 7.30 -17.93 6.44
CA LEU A 296 6.87 -16.54 6.65
C LEU A 296 7.60 -15.89 7.84
N ALA A 297 7.77 -16.61 8.94
CA ALA A 297 8.48 -16.12 10.11
C ALA A 297 9.96 -15.84 9.82
N ALA A 298 10.65 -16.77 9.15
CA ALA A 298 12.05 -16.59 8.73
C ALA A 298 12.19 -15.39 7.77
N SER A 299 11.27 -15.27 6.80
CA SER A 299 11.22 -14.15 5.86
C SER A 299 11.00 -12.81 6.56
N ALA A 300 10.07 -12.74 7.52
CA ALA A 300 9.83 -11.54 8.30
C ALA A 300 11.03 -11.16 9.17
N LEU A 301 11.64 -12.14 9.86
CA LEU A 301 12.83 -11.91 10.69
C LEU A 301 13.97 -11.34 9.85
N ASP A 302 14.28 -11.94 8.70
CA ASP A 302 15.38 -11.50 7.83
C ASP A 302 15.08 -10.14 7.15
N ARG A 303 13.91 -10.00 6.52
CA ARG A 303 13.58 -8.81 5.70
C ARG A 303 13.11 -7.60 6.50
N VAL A 304 12.61 -7.81 7.72
CA VAL A 304 12.11 -6.73 8.59
C VAL A 304 13.06 -6.47 9.74
N VAL A 305 13.41 -7.49 10.54
CA VAL A 305 14.18 -7.28 11.78
C VAL A 305 15.67 -7.16 11.49
N ILE A 306 16.28 -8.19 10.88
CA ILE A 306 17.71 -8.20 10.54
C ILE A 306 18.02 -7.03 9.60
N GLN A 307 17.20 -6.83 8.56
CA GLN A 307 17.36 -5.71 7.65
C GLN A 307 17.17 -4.33 8.32
N ALA A 308 16.34 -4.18 9.36
CA ALA A 308 16.25 -2.90 10.09
C ALA A 308 17.54 -2.60 10.86
N ILE A 309 18.13 -3.62 11.49
CA ILE A 309 19.31 -3.48 12.35
C ILE A 309 20.58 -3.29 11.50
N PHE A 310 20.78 -4.16 10.50
CA PHE A 310 22.02 -4.20 9.72
C PHE A 310 21.93 -3.50 8.36
N HIS A 311 20.73 -3.01 8.00
CA HIS A 311 20.43 -2.36 6.72
C HIS A 311 20.62 -3.29 5.50
N THR A 312 20.57 -4.60 5.73
CA THR A 312 20.72 -5.66 4.73
C THR A 312 20.09 -6.96 5.23
N THR A 313 19.61 -7.80 4.30
CA THR A 313 19.33 -9.22 4.59
C THR A 313 20.61 -10.04 4.56
N VAL A 314 20.54 -11.30 4.99
CA VAL A 314 21.67 -12.24 4.96
C VAL A 314 22.28 -12.37 3.56
N GLY A 315 21.47 -12.68 2.55
CA GLY A 315 21.93 -12.82 1.18
C GLY A 315 22.46 -11.51 0.60
N LYS A 316 21.77 -10.39 0.85
CA LYS A 316 22.27 -9.07 0.41
C LYS A 316 23.62 -8.74 1.05
N ALA A 317 23.86 -9.13 2.30
CA ALA A 317 25.11 -8.90 2.99
C ALA A 317 26.25 -9.66 2.30
N LEU A 318 26.03 -10.93 1.96
CA LEU A 318 27.00 -11.79 1.28
C LEU A 318 27.37 -11.26 -0.11
N PHE A 319 26.42 -10.65 -0.84
CA PHE A 319 26.69 -10.02 -2.14
C PHE A 319 27.16 -8.56 -2.05
N GLY A 320 27.42 -8.06 -0.84
CA GLY A 320 27.91 -6.71 -0.57
C GLY A 320 26.89 -5.62 -0.89
N LEU A 321 25.60 -5.90 -0.76
CA LEU A 321 24.49 -5.00 -0.99
C LEU A 321 23.96 -4.43 0.34
N ARG A 322 23.36 -3.24 0.27
CA ARG A 322 22.60 -2.60 1.35
C ARG A 322 21.34 -1.98 0.80
N VAL A 323 20.27 -2.03 1.56
CA VAL A 323 18.98 -1.47 1.16
C VAL A 323 18.92 0.00 1.56
N ILE A 324 18.44 0.83 0.64
CA ILE A 324 18.26 2.26 0.82
C ILE A 324 16.82 2.67 0.51
N ARG A 325 16.40 3.82 1.04
CA ARG A 325 15.14 4.47 0.69
C ARG A 325 15.29 5.15 -0.66
N PRO A 326 14.32 4.98 -1.56
CA PRO A 326 14.37 5.60 -2.88
C PRO A 326 14.31 7.13 -2.84
N ASP A 327 13.71 7.70 -1.79
CA ASP A 327 13.45 9.14 -1.68
C ASP A 327 14.69 9.95 -1.32
N ASP A 328 15.50 9.47 -0.37
CA ASP A 328 16.62 10.22 0.21
C ASP A 328 17.93 9.42 0.28
N GLY A 329 17.95 8.18 -0.21
CA GLY A 329 19.14 7.31 -0.19
C GLY A 329 19.54 6.81 1.19
N THR A 330 18.80 7.13 2.26
CA THR A 330 19.11 6.69 3.63
C THR A 330 18.57 5.28 3.90
N HIS A 331 18.73 4.76 5.12
CA HIS A 331 18.22 3.43 5.46
C HIS A 331 16.70 3.42 5.71
N PRO A 332 16.00 2.34 5.29
CA PRO A 332 14.58 2.18 5.57
C PRO A 332 14.35 1.94 7.07
N THR A 333 13.28 2.54 7.61
CA THR A 333 12.86 2.30 9.00
C THR A 333 12.18 0.93 9.14
N LEU A 334 12.14 0.38 10.35
CA LEU A 334 11.44 -0.88 10.66
C LEU A 334 9.99 -0.87 10.13
N GLY A 335 9.26 0.22 10.35
CA GLY A 335 7.88 0.36 9.88
C GLY A 335 7.76 0.39 8.35
N LYS A 336 8.74 0.98 7.64
CA LYS A 336 8.78 0.95 6.17
C LYS A 336 9.07 -0.46 5.67
N LEU A 337 10.00 -1.19 6.31
CA LEU A 337 10.31 -2.58 5.97
C LEU A 337 9.13 -3.52 6.19
N LEU A 338 8.43 -3.39 7.33
CA LEU A 338 7.22 -4.15 7.61
C LEU A 338 6.13 -3.86 6.56
N ALA A 339 5.94 -2.59 6.19
CA ALA A 339 4.97 -2.22 5.16
C ALA A 339 5.33 -2.83 3.79
N VAL A 340 6.61 -2.85 3.42
CA VAL A 340 7.09 -3.51 2.19
C VAL A 340 6.85 -5.02 2.24
N TRP A 341 7.20 -5.66 3.35
CA TRP A 341 7.00 -7.11 3.53
C TRP A 341 5.51 -7.50 3.43
N LEU A 342 4.62 -6.73 4.06
CA LEU A 342 3.17 -6.95 3.95
C LEU A 342 2.65 -6.75 2.53
N VAL A 343 3.15 -5.73 1.82
CA VAL A 343 2.79 -5.51 0.42
C VAL A 343 3.30 -6.65 -0.46
N ASP A 344 4.50 -7.17 -0.24
CA ASP A 344 5.02 -8.32 -1.00
C ASP A 344 4.17 -9.58 -0.78
N LEU A 345 3.75 -9.85 0.47
CA LEU A 345 2.85 -10.95 0.79
C LEU A 345 1.48 -10.77 0.15
N TYR A 346 0.94 -9.56 0.20
CA TYR A 346 -0.29 -9.21 -0.48
C TYR A 346 -0.17 -9.43 -1.99
N MET A 347 0.92 -8.99 -2.62
CA MET A 347 1.16 -9.12 -4.06
C MET A 347 1.28 -10.60 -4.48
N LEU A 348 1.86 -11.47 -3.65
CA LEU A 348 1.92 -12.91 -3.90
C LEU A 348 0.53 -13.53 -4.08
N VAL A 349 -0.47 -13.05 -3.34
CA VAL A 349 -1.86 -13.53 -3.41
C VAL A 349 -2.66 -12.77 -4.46
N ALA A 350 -2.48 -11.45 -4.50
CA ALA A 350 -3.20 -10.53 -5.36
C ALA A 350 -2.91 -10.76 -6.85
N VAL A 351 -1.66 -10.99 -7.23
CA VAL A 351 -1.26 -11.15 -8.63
C VAL A 351 -1.92 -12.38 -9.27
N PRO A 352 -1.85 -13.59 -8.69
CA PRO A 352 -2.57 -14.75 -9.21
C PRO A 352 -4.09 -14.54 -9.30
N ILE A 353 -4.71 -13.93 -8.28
CA ILE A 353 -6.15 -13.63 -8.29
C ILE A 353 -6.48 -12.68 -9.44
N SER A 354 -5.67 -11.65 -9.67
CA SER A 354 -5.88 -10.71 -10.77
C SER A 354 -5.72 -11.37 -12.14
N PHE A 355 -4.78 -12.30 -12.31
CA PHE A 355 -4.65 -13.08 -13.53
C PHE A 355 -5.81 -14.06 -13.74
N ALA A 356 -6.26 -14.75 -12.69
CA ALA A 356 -7.30 -15.77 -12.81
C ALA A 356 -8.72 -15.20 -12.88
N GLY A 357 -8.98 -14.06 -12.23
CA GLY A 357 -10.32 -13.52 -12.03
C GLY A 357 -10.67 -12.27 -12.84
N ASN A 358 -9.74 -11.74 -13.67
CA ASN A 358 -9.88 -10.40 -14.30
C ASN A 358 -10.24 -9.29 -13.28
N ALA A 359 -9.94 -9.50 -12.01
CA ALA A 359 -10.28 -8.60 -10.92
C ALA A 359 -9.00 -7.92 -10.47
N ASP A 360 -8.79 -6.64 -10.78
CA ASP A 360 -7.55 -6.03 -10.32
C ASP A 360 -7.57 -5.76 -8.80
N ALA A 361 -6.63 -6.40 -8.12
CA ALA A 361 -6.55 -6.36 -6.69
C ALA A 361 -6.21 -4.93 -6.22
N PRO A 362 -6.75 -4.44 -5.10
CA PRO A 362 -6.40 -3.13 -4.53
C PRO A 362 -4.92 -3.06 -4.13
N GLY A 363 -4.05 -2.74 -5.10
CA GLY A 363 -2.62 -2.53 -4.87
C GLY A 363 -2.28 -1.10 -4.41
N PRO A 364 -1.10 -0.90 -3.82
CA PRO A 364 -0.65 0.42 -3.38
C PRO A 364 -0.47 1.40 -4.56
N ASP A 365 -0.80 2.68 -4.34
CA ASP A 365 -0.81 3.75 -5.36
C ASP A 365 0.51 3.93 -6.11
N LYS A 366 1.62 3.60 -5.45
CA LYS A 366 2.98 3.63 -5.98
C LYS A 366 3.68 2.35 -5.60
N VAL A 367 3.47 1.28 -6.36
CA VAL A 367 4.15 -0.02 -6.13
C VAL A 367 5.67 0.17 -6.09
N GLU A 368 6.17 1.10 -6.90
CA GLU A 368 7.54 1.60 -6.90
C GLU A 368 8.07 2.03 -5.53
N ASP A 369 7.27 2.67 -4.68
CA ASP A 369 7.70 3.09 -3.33
C ASP A 369 7.96 1.90 -2.41
N TYR A 370 7.45 0.71 -2.75
CA TYR A 370 7.64 -0.53 -2.00
C TYR A 370 8.80 -1.37 -2.56
N PHE A 371 9.27 -1.08 -3.77
CA PHE A 371 10.50 -1.66 -4.31
C PHE A 371 11.73 -0.90 -3.79
N LEU A 372 12.23 -1.31 -2.63
CA LEU A 372 13.42 -0.69 -2.05
C LEU A 372 14.68 -1.05 -2.86
N PRO A 373 15.42 -0.06 -3.38
CA PRO A 373 16.67 -0.33 -4.09
C PRO A 373 17.75 -0.87 -3.15
N ALA A 374 18.48 -1.88 -3.62
CA ALA A 374 19.68 -2.38 -2.96
C ALA A 374 20.94 -1.93 -3.71
N VAL A 375 21.79 -1.13 -3.08
CA VAL A 375 23.02 -0.59 -3.69
C VAL A 375 24.25 -1.28 -3.11
N ARG A 376 25.39 -1.24 -3.80
CA ARG A 376 26.61 -1.86 -3.27
C ARG A 376 27.09 -1.05 -2.07
N ARG A 377 27.49 -1.74 -1.00
CA ARG A 377 27.97 -1.11 0.24
C ARG A 377 29.13 -0.14 -0.01
N ARG A 378 30.00 -0.42 -0.98
CA ARG A 378 31.13 0.44 -1.37
C ARG A 378 30.71 1.74 -2.06
N ASP A 379 29.52 1.77 -2.65
CA ASP A 379 29.01 2.93 -3.39
C ASP A 379 28.27 3.90 -2.45
N LEU A 380 28.05 3.51 -1.19
CA LEU A 380 27.52 4.40 -0.16
C LEU A 380 28.63 5.36 0.29
N LYS A 381 28.44 6.66 0.06
CA LYS A 381 29.33 7.67 0.60
C LYS A 381 29.30 7.62 2.15
N PRO A 382 30.45 7.76 2.82
CA PRO A 382 30.46 8.04 4.25
C PRO A 382 29.56 9.25 4.52
N ARG A 383 28.75 9.20 5.58
CA ARG A 383 28.07 10.41 6.04
C ARG A 383 29.15 11.39 6.47
N ASP A 384 29.10 12.61 5.97
CA ASP A 384 29.84 13.71 6.61
C ASP A 384 29.39 13.74 8.07
N PRO A 385 30.32 13.70 9.04
CA PRO A 385 29.99 13.82 10.44
C PRO A 385 29.47 15.25 10.67
N THR A 386 28.15 15.39 10.72
CA THR A 386 27.46 16.63 11.12
C THR A 386 27.39 16.73 12.64
#